data_AF-A0ABD0Q663-F1
#
_entry.id   AF-A0ABD0Q663-F1
#
_cell.length_a   1.000
_cell.length_b   1.000
_cell.length_c   1.000
_cell.angle_alpha   90.00
_cell.angle_beta   90.00
_cell.angle_gamma   90.00
#
_symmetry.space_group_name_H-M   'P 1'
#
loop_
_entity.id
_entity.type
_entity.pdbx_description
1 polymer ?
#
loop_
_entity_poly.entity_id
_entity_poly.type
_entity_poly.pdbx_seq_one_letter_code
_entity_poly.pdbx_strand_id
1 'polypeptide(L)'
;ITQIFSMADSDPTIQGIDVNHELMPLLRSLRSTVLPVLWFCVVVEGPRLQLMQCSKRSTMADTTVHIEPSFHYHISVQGQPLLPTHKLYDSHPSCLTATKEIIDLLEDLE
;
A
#
# COMPACT_ATOMS: atom_id res chain seq x y z
N ILE A 1 -20.35 -32.15 21.94
CA ILE A 1 -20.66 -32.01 20.50
C ILE A 1 -19.44 -31.34 19.88
N THR A 2 -18.72 -32.05 19.02
CA THR A 2 -17.51 -31.53 18.35
C THR A 2 -17.89 -31.28 16.89
N GLN A 3 -17.78 -30.04 16.43
CA GLN A 3 -18.08 -29.67 15.04
C GLN A 3 -16.83 -29.83 14.19
N ILE A 4 -16.85 -30.76 13.25
CA ILE A 4 -15.79 -30.96 12.25
C ILE A 4 -16.20 -30.17 11.01
N PHE A 5 -15.42 -29.16 10.64
CA PHE A 5 -15.58 -28.47 9.36
C PHE A 5 -14.81 -29.25 8.29
N SER A 6 -15.54 -29.74 7.29
CA SER A 6 -15.00 -30.37 6.08
C SER A 6 -14.54 -29.25 5.13
N MET A 7 -13.27 -29.28 4.72
CA MET A 7 -12.76 -28.42 3.65
C MET A 7 -13.33 -28.92 2.33
N ALA A 8 -14.27 -28.17 1.77
CA ALA A 8 -14.74 -28.38 0.41
C ALA A 8 -13.61 -28.03 -0.58
N ASP A 9 -13.39 -28.93 -1.52
CA ASP A 9 -12.51 -28.82 -2.67
C ASP A 9 -12.90 -27.56 -3.48
N SER A 10 -12.14 -26.48 -3.29
CA SER A 10 -12.30 -25.26 -4.06
C SER A 10 -11.40 -25.35 -5.29
N ASP A 11 -12.04 -25.56 -6.44
CA ASP A 11 -11.51 -25.49 -7.79
C ASP A 11 -10.32 -24.50 -7.93
N PRO A 12 -9.11 -24.95 -8.34
CA PRO A 12 -7.93 -24.11 -8.43
C PRO A 12 -8.00 -23.06 -9.54
N THR A 13 -9.08 -23.01 -10.34
CA THR A 13 -9.20 -22.06 -11.46
C THR A 13 -9.69 -20.66 -11.06
N ILE A 14 -10.10 -20.45 -9.79
CA ILE A 14 -10.61 -19.14 -9.31
C ILE A 14 -9.75 -18.52 -8.17
N GLN A 15 -8.77 -19.25 -7.62
CA GLN A 15 -7.99 -18.80 -6.45
C GLN A 15 -6.70 -18.00 -6.73
N GLY A 16 -6.46 -17.63 -7.98
CA GLY A 16 -5.25 -16.89 -8.36
C GLY A 16 -5.56 -15.86 -9.43
N ILE A 17 -6.50 -14.94 -9.17
CA ILE A 17 -6.58 -13.69 -9.95
C ILE A 17 -5.32 -12.90 -9.60
N ASP A 18 -4.17 -13.34 -10.11
CA ASP A 18 -2.92 -12.64 -10.30
C ASP A 18 -2.71 -11.43 -9.36
N VAL A 19 -2.82 -11.66 -8.05
CA VAL A 19 -2.78 -10.60 -7.03
C VAL A 19 -1.39 -9.95 -7.06
N ASN A 20 -0.38 -10.72 -7.50
CA ASN A 20 0.95 -10.23 -7.82
C ASN A 20 0.98 -9.27 -9.02
N HIS A 21 0.06 -9.36 -9.99
CA HIS A 21 -0.03 -8.39 -11.08
C HIS A 21 -0.97 -7.22 -10.83
N GLU A 22 -1.95 -7.29 -9.92
CA GLU A 22 -2.92 -6.18 -9.71
C GLU A 22 -2.20 -4.84 -9.47
N LEU A 23 -1.16 -4.85 -8.64
CA LEU A 23 -0.37 -3.65 -8.31
C LEU A 23 0.73 -3.32 -9.32
N MET A 24 1.03 -4.21 -10.29
CA MET A 24 2.13 -4.00 -11.24
C MET A 24 1.93 -2.81 -12.19
N PRO A 25 0.74 -2.55 -12.75
CA PRO A 25 0.49 -1.32 -13.50
C PRO A 25 0.77 -0.06 -12.68
N LEU A 26 0.34 -0.04 -11.41
CA LEU A 26 0.57 1.08 -10.51
C LEU A 26 2.06 1.24 -10.19
N LEU A 27 2.75 0.15 -9.85
CA LEU A 27 4.19 0.15 -9.62
C LEU A 27 4.97 0.69 -10.83
N ARG A 28 4.64 0.24 -12.04
CA ARG A 28 5.29 0.74 -13.26
C ARG A 28 5.09 2.24 -13.42
N SER A 29 3.87 2.71 -13.19
CA SER A 29 3.52 4.13 -13.27
C SER A 29 4.26 4.96 -12.21
N LEU A 30 4.37 4.46 -10.97
CA LEU A 30 5.14 5.10 -9.89
C LEU A 30 6.63 5.16 -10.22
N ARG A 31 7.21 4.09 -10.76
CA ARG A 31 8.64 4.04 -11.13
C ARG A 31 8.99 4.93 -12.32
N SER A 32 8.03 5.25 -13.18
CA SER A 32 8.21 6.21 -14.28
C SER A 32 7.92 7.66 -13.86
N THR A 33 7.51 7.89 -12.61
CA THR A 33 7.12 9.21 -12.11
C THR A 33 8.16 9.70 -11.09
N VAL A 34 8.42 11.01 -11.09
CA VAL A 34 9.21 11.63 -10.02
C VAL A 34 8.30 11.78 -8.82
N LEU A 35 8.54 10.97 -7.79
CA LEU A 35 7.84 11.11 -6.51
C LEU A 35 8.40 12.31 -5.73
N PRO A 36 7.57 12.96 -4.89
CA PRO A 36 8.02 14.06 -4.05
C PRO A 36 9.12 13.61 -3.09
N VAL A 37 9.94 14.57 -2.68
CA VAL A 37 10.86 14.51 -1.53
C VAL A 37 11.50 13.13 -1.29
N LEU A 38 12.28 12.56 -2.22
CA LEU A 38 13.01 11.29 -2.00
C LEU A 38 12.16 10.09 -1.51
N TRP A 39 10.87 10.05 -1.85
CA TRP A 39 10.05 8.86 -1.68
C TRP A 39 10.34 7.81 -2.75
N PHE A 40 10.39 6.54 -2.35
CA PHE A 40 10.64 5.40 -3.26
C PHE A 40 9.60 4.31 -3.10
N CYS A 41 9.08 3.81 -4.22
CA CYS A 41 8.18 2.67 -4.25
C CYS A 41 8.96 1.36 -4.46
N VAL A 42 8.73 0.37 -3.60
CA VAL A 42 9.29 -0.98 -3.70
C VAL A 42 8.18 -2.04 -3.61
N VAL A 43 8.46 -3.22 -4.15
CA VAL A 43 7.68 -4.43 -3.87
C VAL A 43 8.35 -5.14 -2.71
N VAL A 44 7.57 -5.57 -1.74
CA VAL A 44 8.05 -6.38 -0.61
C VAL A 44 7.52 -7.81 -0.71
N GLU A 45 7.99 -8.71 0.17
CA GLU A 45 7.50 -10.08 0.20
C GLU A 45 5.97 -10.11 0.37
N GLY A 46 5.27 -10.62 -0.65
CA GLY A 46 3.81 -10.60 -0.74
C GLY A 46 3.28 -9.68 -1.86
N PRO A 47 1.96 -9.63 -2.07
CA PRO A 47 1.35 -8.84 -3.13
C PRO A 47 1.13 -7.37 -2.70
N ARG A 48 2.18 -6.69 -2.23
CA ARG A 48 2.08 -5.36 -1.63
C ARG A 48 3.15 -4.39 -2.12
N LEU A 49 2.78 -3.12 -2.27
CA LEU A 49 3.73 -2.03 -2.49
C LEU A 49 4.03 -1.28 -1.19
N GLN A 50 5.28 -0.83 -1.05
CA GLN A 50 5.67 0.09 0.01
C GLN A 50 6.30 1.34 -0.57
N LEU A 51 5.86 2.50 -0.09
CA LEU A 51 6.51 3.78 -0.32
C LEU A 51 7.28 4.14 0.94
N MET A 52 8.57 4.42 0.80
CA MET A 52 9.47 4.74 1.90
C MET A 52 10.14 6.09 1.66
N GLN A 53 10.25 6.89 2.72
CA GLN A 53 11.01 8.13 2.71
C GLN A 53 12.49 7.83 2.97
N CYS A 54 13.37 8.17 2.01
CA CYS A 54 14.81 7.94 2.13
C CYS A 54 15.60 9.15 2.66
N SER A 55 14.97 10.31 2.84
CA SER A 55 15.62 11.50 3.40
C SER A 55 15.75 11.41 4.93
N LYS A 56 16.98 11.31 5.45
CA LYS A 56 17.25 11.37 6.90
C LYS A 56 16.89 12.71 7.57
N ARG A 57 16.63 13.75 6.76
CA ARG A 57 16.27 15.09 7.25
C ARG A 57 14.76 15.35 7.20
N SER A 58 13.98 14.47 6.57
CA SER A 58 12.53 14.57 6.55
C SER A 58 11.98 14.18 7.93
N THR A 59 10.89 14.85 8.33
CA THR A 59 10.07 14.48 9.49
C THR A 59 9.38 13.12 9.28
N MET A 60 9.28 12.66 8.03
CA MET A 60 8.70 11.39 7.63
C MET A 60 9.74 10.27 7.43
N ALA A 61 10.99 10.44 7.86
CA ALA A 61 12.07 9.47 7.64
C ALA A 61 11.77 8.04 8.13
N ASP A 62 10.91 7.90 9.14
CA ASP A 62 10.48 6.61 9.68
C ASP A 62 9.07 6.17 9.21
N THR A 63 8.51 6.88 8.23
CA THR A 63 7.16 6.64 7.70
C THR A 63 7.21 5.70 6.50
N THR A 64 6.27 4.76 6.46
CA THR A 64 6.03 3.88 5.32
C THR A 64 4.55 3.87 4.97
N VAL A 65 4.24 4.07 3.69
CA VAL A 65 2.90 3.88 3.15
C VAL A 65 2.84 2.49 2.51
N HIS A 66 1.88 1.69 2.93
CA HIS A 66 1.67 0.33 2.43
C HIS A 66 0.42 0.34 1.55
N ILE A 67 0.52 -0.15 0.32
CA ILE A 67 -0.61 -0.30 -0.61
C ILE A 67 -0.84 -1.80 -0.82
N GLU A 68 -1.93 -2.29 -0.26
CA GLU A 68 -2.39 -3.67 -0.31
C GLU A 68 -3.07 -3.98 -1.65
N PRO A 69 -3.32 -5.27 -1.98
CA PRO A 69 -4.24 -5.63 -3.04
C PRO A 69 -5.58 -4.93 -2.89
N SER A 70 -6.30 -4.72 -3.99
CA SER A 70 -7.48 -3.83 -4.03
C SER A 70 -7.19 -2.36 -3.66
N PHE A 71 -5.92 -1.94 -3.72
CA PHE A 71 -5.45 -0.55 -3.63
C PHE A 71 -5.73 0.17 -2.29
N HIS A 72 -6.18 -0.55 -1.26
CA HIS A 72 -6.31 0.04 0.07
C HIS A 72 -4.93 0.33 0.63
N TYR A 73 -4.83 1.39 1.41
CA TYR A 73 -3.56 1.77 2.00
C TYR A 73 -3.64 1.96 3.52
N HIS A 74 -2.51 1.75 4.17
CA HIS A 74 -2.31 2.15 5.56
C HIS A 74 -0.91 2.72 5.71
N ILE A 75 -0.70 3.47 6.78
CA ILE A 75 0.57 4.15 7.06
C ILE A 75 1.12 3.59 8.36
N SER A 76 2.43 3.40 8.41
CA SER A 76 3.12 3.08 9.65
C SER A 76 4.24 4.07 9.90
N VAL A 77 4.44 4.45 11.16
CA VAL A 77 5.58 5.26 11.61
C VAL A 77 6.38 4.40 12.59
N GLN A 78 7.66 4.18 12.32
CA GLN A 78 8.52 3.29 13.12
C GLN A 78 7.91 1.88 13.27
N GLY A 79 7.26 1.40 12.21
CA GLY A 79 6.57 0.10 12.18
C GLY A 79 5.25 0.03 12.96
N GLN A 80 4.82 1.10 13.61
CA GLN A 80 3.52 1.17 14.28
C GLN A 80 2.46 1.74 13.34
N PRO A 81 1.31 1.09 13.16
CA PRO A 81 0.26 1.57 12.27
C PRO A 81 -0.34 2.89 12.78
N LEU A 82 -0.53 3.83 11.87
CA LEU A 82 -1.29 5.05 12.12
C LEU A 82 -2.75 4.69 12.36
N LEU A 83 -3.37 5.33 13.35
CA LEU A 83 -4.77 5.04 13.69
C LEU A 83 -5.70 5.40 12.52
N PRO A 84 -6.71 4.56 12.19
CA PRO A 84 -7.68 4.86 11.14
C PRO A 84 -8.48 6.14 11.36
N THR A 85 -8.53 6.65 12.60
CA THR A 85 -9.20 7.92 12.96
C THR A 85 -8.32 9.15 12.72
N HIS A 86 -7.12 8.99 12.14
CA HIS A 86 -6.23 10.10 11.87
C HIS A 86 -6.77 10.95 10.69
N LYS A 87 -6.83 12.27 10.88
CA LYS A 87 -7.39 13.25 9.92
C LYS A 87 -6.86 13.16 8.48
N LEU A 88 -5.67 12.59 8.30
CA LEU A 88 -5.08 12.35 6.99
C LEU A 88 -6.00 11.44 6.15
N TYR A 89 -6.57 10.40 6.75
CA TYR A 89 -7.47 9.48 6.06
C TYR A 89 -8.80 10.14 5.64
N ASP A 90 -9.19 11.24 6.28
CA ASP A 90 -10.37 12.01 5.87
C ASP A 90 -10.11 12.87 4.62
N SER A 91 -8.84 13.15 4.31
CA SER A 91 -8.42 14.06 3.24
C SER A 91 -8.07 13.34 1.93
N HIS A 92 -7.98 12.01 1.95
CA HIS A 92 -7.60 11.19 0.80
C HIS A 92 -8.58 10.04 0.57
N PRO A 93 -8.72 9.53 -0.67
CA PRO A 93 -9.57 8.37 -0.94
C PRO A 93 -9.07 7.14 -0.20
N SER A 94 -9.97 6.23 0.20
CA SER A 94 -9.61 4.99 0.91
C SER A 94 -8.79 4.01 0.07
N CYS A 95 -8.84 4.14 -1.26
CA CYS A 95 -8.08 3.36 -2.23
C CYS A 95 -7.26 4.27 -3.13
N LEU A 96 -5.97 3.95 -3.31
CA LEU A 96 -5.03 4.70 -4.14
C LEU A 96 -4.85 3.99 -5.48
N THR A 97 -5.70 4.31 -6.45
CA THR A 97 -5.73 3.65 -7.77
C THR A 97 -4.94 4.38 -8.83
N ALA A 98 -4.66 5.67 -8.62
CA ALA A 98 -3.91 6.51 -9.54
C ALA A 98 -2.63 7.09 -8.92
N THR A 99 -1.58 7.23 -9.73
CA THR A 99 -0.31 7.84 -9.32
C THR A 99 -0.51 9.23 -8.70
N LYS A 100 -1.45 10.03 -9.22
CA LYS A 100 -1.74 11.37 -8.69
C LYS A 100 -2.21 11.33 -7.23
N GLU A 101 -3.09 10.39 -6.87
CA GLU A 101 -3.61 10.26 -5.50
C GLU A 101 -2.47 9.93 -4.51
N ILE A 102 -1.50 9.14 -4.97
CA ILE A 102 -0.31 8.80 -4.19
C ILE A 102 0.59 10.02 -4.04
N ILE A 103 0.83 10.78 -5.12
CA ILE A 103 1.64 12.00 -5.04
C ILE A 103 1.00 13.00 -4.07
N ASP A 104 -0.30 13.26 -4.21
CA ASP A 104 -1.03 14.19 -3.34
C ASP A 104 -0.93 13.73 -1.86
N LEU A 105 -1.05 12.42 -1.58
CA LEU A 105 -0.83 11.87 -0.23
C LEU A 105 0.60 12.06 0.29
N LEU A 106 1.61 11.83 -0.55
CA LEU A 106 3.01 11.97 -0.14
C LEU A 106 3.40 13.44 0.08
N GLU A 107 2.80 14.38 -0.65
CA GLU A 107 2.97 15.81 -0.44
C GLU A 107 2.34 16.26 0.89
N ASP A 108 1.14 15.79 1.24
CA ASP A 108 0.48 16.12 2.50
C ASP A 108 1.14 15.49 3.74
N LEU A 109 1.95 14.45 3.55
CA LEU A 109 2.76 13.83 4.60
C LEU A 109 4.02 14.64 4.96
N GLU A 110 4.61 15.37 4.01
CA GLU A 110 5.82 16.18 4.23
C GLU A 110 5.53 17.53 4.88
#